data_AF-A0A967WNZ6-F1
#
_entry.id   AF-A0A967WNZ6-F1
#
_cell.length_a   1.000
_cell.length_b   1.000
_cell.length_c   1.000
_cell.angle_alpha   90.00
_cell.angle_beta   90.00
_cell.angle_gamma   90.00
#
_symmetry.space_group_name_H-M   'P 1'
#
loop_
_entity.id
_entity.type
_entity.pdbx_description
1 polymer ?
#
loop_
_entity_poly.entity_id
_entity_poly.type
_entity_poly.pdbx_seq_one_letter_code
_entity_poly.pdbx_strand_id
1 'polypeptide(L)'
;MTSAAQLLKSRFRKSDKYNDRRAPRYWLKFQYPFWWTNLLTGLDALSLLGFGPDDMDVQRALRWFVDNQQDDGLWRTSYEQTKRAQPSAKEREAMLWVSLAICRVFQRFSTPQPLGEQQSTGS
;
A
#
# COMPACT_ATOMS: atom_id res chain seq x y z
N MET A 1 8.50 1.06 -19.61
CA MET A 1 7.26 1.00 -18.78
C MET A 1 7.49 1.33 -17.30
N THR A 2 8.72 1.35 -16.80
CA THR A 2 9.04 1.55 -15.37
C THR A 2 9.10 3.00 -14.89
N SER A 3 9.20 4.00 -15.79
CA SER A 3 9.33 5.41 -15.41
C SER A 3 8.14 5.96 -14.62
N ALA A 4 6.92 5.54 -14.95
CA ALA A 4 5.72 5.93 -14.20
C ALA A 4 5.72 5.33 -12.78
N ALA A 5 6.20 4.09 -12.63
CA ALA A 5 6.31 3.43 -11.33
C ALA A 5 7.37 4.08 -10.44
N GLN A 6 8.50 4.50 -11.03
CA GLN A 6 9.53 5.26 -10.33
C GLN A 6 8.98 6.61 -9.82
N LEU A 7 8.18 7.30 -10.63
CA LEU A 7 7.51 8.53 -10.21
C LEU A 7 6.52 8.24 -9.08
N LEU A 8 5.70 7.19 -9.17
CA LEU A 8 4.74 6.81 -8.14
C LEU A 8 5.41 6.56 -6.78
N LYS A 9 6.43 5.69 -6.71
CA LYS A 9 7.10 5.37 -5.45
C LYS A 9 7.82 6.59 -4.84
N SER A 10 8.42 7.45 -5.68
CA SER A 10 9.11 8.66 -5.23
C SER A 10 8.19 9.68 -4.53
N ARG A 11 6.87 9.51 -4.68
CA ARG A 11 5.82 10.40 -4.18
C ARG A 11 5.14 9.88 -2.93
N PHE A 12 5.44 8.68 -2.48
CA PHE A 12 4.98 8.18 -1.18
C PHE A 12 5.33 9.19 -0.08
N ARG A 13 4.34 9.51 0.75
CA ARG A 13 4.44 10.50 1.84
C ARG A 13 4.79 11.93 1.38
N LYS A 14 4.72 12.25 0.09
CA LYS A 14 4.78 13.63 -0.41
C LYS A 14 3.37 14.16 -0.70
N SER A 15 3.22 15.48 -0.63
CA SER A 15 2.00 16.21 -1.01
C SER A 15 1.56 15.85 -2.41
N ASP A 16 0.31 15.43 -2.64
CA ASP A 16 -0.23 15.24 -4.00
C ASP A 16 -0.21 16.56 -4.80
N LYS A 17 -0.22 16.48 -6.14
CA LYS A 17 -0.25 17.63 -7.06
C LYS A 17 -1.61 18.34 -6.99
N TYR A 18 -2.68 17.62 -6.66
CA TYR A 18 -4.03 18.16 -6.53
C TYR A 18 -4.21 18.95 -5.22
N ASN A 19 -4.89 20.10 -5.32
CA ASN A 19 -4.92 21.13 -4.28
C ASN A 19 -5.64 20.67 -3.00
N ASP A 20 -6.54 19.70 -3.12
CA ASP A 20 -7.36 19.12 -2.06
C ASP A 20 -6.66 17.98 -1.27
N ARG A 21 -5.49 17.48 -1.74
CA ARG A 21 -4.78 16.31 -1.15
C ARG A 21 -3.30 16.50 -0.91
N ARG A 22 -2.91 17.72 -0.56
CA ARG A 22 -1.51 18.08 -0.36
C ARG A 22 -0.85 17.50 0.89
N ALA A 23 -1.59 16.87 1.79
CA ALA A 23 -0.99 16.39 3.03
C ALA A 23 -0.51 14.93 2.92
N PRO A 24 0.70 14.59 3.40
CA PRO A 24 1.19 13.20 3.44
C PRO A 24 0.24 12.19 4.08
N ARG A 25 -0.61 12.64 5.02
CA ARG A 25 -1.63 11.83 5.69
C ARG A 25 -2.69 11.22 4.78
N TYR A 26 -2.92 11.77 3.58
CA TYR A 26 -3.86 11.16 2.63
C TYR A 26 -3.39 9.80 2.12
N TRP A 27 -2.08 9.54 2.09
CA TRP A 27 -1.52 8.22 1.79
C TRP A 27 -1.91 7.15 2.82
N LEU A 28 -2.32 7.56 4.03
CA LEU A 28 -2.67 6.69 5.15
C LEU A 28 -4.20 6.56 5.34
N LYS A 29 -4.99 6.98 4.33
CA LYS A 29 -6.44 6.76 4.29
C LYS A 29 -6.76 5.53 3.44
N PHE A 30 -6.99 4.41 4.09
CA PHE A 30 -7.39 3.15 3.47
C PHE A 30 -8.92 3.04 3.49
N GLN A 31 -9.56 3.22 2.34
CA GLN A 31 -11.02 3.12 2.21
C GLN A 31 -11.39 1.87 1.43
N TYR A 32 -12.51 1.26 1.80
CA TYR A 32 -13.17 0.22 1.01
C TYR A 32 -14.59 0.70 0.63
N PRO A 33 -14.99 0.66 -0.66
CA PRO A 33 -14.18 0.29 -1.83
C PRO A 33 -12.95 1.21 -2.01
N PHE A 34 -11.96 0.82 -2.83
CA PHE A 34 -10.74 1.62 -3.01
C PHE A 34 -10.95 2.70 -4.07
N TRP A 35 -11.18 3.95 -3.65
CA TRP A 35 -11.42 5.08 -4.59
C TRP A 35 -10.18 5.94 -4.84
N TRP A 36 -9.19 5.93 -3.95
CA TRP A 36 -8.05 6.86 -3.96
C TRP A 36 -6.71 6.17 -3.85
N THR A 37 -5.68 6.79 -4.43
CA THR A 37 -4.30 6.32 -4.28
C THR A 37 -3.85 6.48 -2.84
N ASN A 38 -3.53 5.36 -2.20
CA ASN A 38 -2.96 5.27 -0.86
C ASN A 38 -1.78 4.28 -0.85
N LEU A 39 -1.14 4.11 0.30
CA LEU A 39 0.04 3.25 0.43
C LEU A 39 -0.24 1.81 -0.01
N LEU A 40 -1.45 1.28 0.26
CA LEU A 40 -1.87 -0.06 -0.08
C LEU A 40 -2.05 -0.23 -1.60
N THR A 41 -2.82 0.65 -2.24
CA THR A 41 -3.05 0.58 -3.70
C THR A 41 -1.75 0.84 -4.48
N GLY A 42 -0.84 1.66 -3.92
CA GLY A 42 0.48 1.88 -4.49
C GLY A 42 1.35 0.62 -4.44
N LEU A 43 1.39 -0.07 -3.31
CA LEU A 43 2.11 -1.35 -3.19
C LEU A 43 1.49 -2.46 -4.06
N ASP A 44 0.16 -2.53 -4.15
CA ASP A 44 -0.53 -3.46 -5.03
C ASP A 44 -0.09 -3.26 -6.49
N ALA A 45 -0.12 -2.01 -6.98
CA ALA A 45 0.35 -1.68 -8.33
C ALA A 45 1.85 -2.00 -8.53
N LEU A 46 2.71 -1.66 -7.56
CA LEU A 46 4.14 -1.95 -7.66
C LEU A 46 4.43 -3.46 -7.69
N SER A 47 3.66 -4.26 -6.95
CA SER A 47 3.79 -5.73 -6.97
C SER A 47 3.46 -6.31 -8.35
N LEU A 48 2.44 -5.76 -9.03
CA LEU A 48 2.04 -6.18 -10.37
C LEU A 48 3.03 -5.72 -11.45
N LEU A 49 3.78 -4.65 -11.19
CA LEU A 49 4.80 -4.10 -12.08
C LEU A 49 6.19 -4.76 -11.88
N GLY A 50 6.30 -5.77 -11.02
CA GLY A 50 7.53 -6.53 -10.81
C GLY A 50 8.57 -5.84 -9.93
N PHE A 51 8.18 -4.86 -9.12
CA PHE A 51 9.08 -4.33 -8.09
C PHE A 51 9.25 -5.38 -6.99
N GLY A 52 10.50 -5.64 -6.62
CA GLY A 52 10.85 -6.61 -5.60
C GLY A 52 10.83 -6.02 -4.17
N PRO A 53 10.90 -6.90 -3.16
CA PRO A 53 11.00 -6.49 -1.76
C PRO A 53 12.35 -5.82 -1.42
N ASP A 54 13.33 -5.82 -2.31
CA ASP A 54 14.63 -5.14 -2.12
C ASP A 54 14.56 -3.63 -2.41
N ASP A 55 13.47 -3.16 -3.01
CA ASP A 55 13.27 -1.73 -3.27
C ASP A 55 13.03 -0.96 -1.95
N MET A 56 13.88 0.02 -1.67
CA MET A 56 13.86 0.76 -0.40
C MET A 56 12.52 1.44 -0.08
N ASP A 57 11.79 1.92 -1.10
CA ASP A 57 10.50 2.58 -0.88
C ASP A 57 9.40 1.54 -0.63
N VAL A 58 9.48 0.39 -1.30
CA VAL A 58 8.62 -0.79 -1.03
C VAL A 58 8.85 -1.29 0.40
N GLN A 59 10.11 -1.49 0.81
CA GLN A 59 10.44 -1.93 2.17
C GLN A 59 9.90 -0.98 3.23
N ARG A 60 10.07 0.33 3.02
CA ARG A 60 9.58 1.35 3.95
C ARG A 60 8.05 1.33 4.06
N ALA A 61 7.36 1.08 2.95
CA ALA A 61 5.91 0.97 2.92
C ALA A 61 5.40 -0.31 3.61
N LEU A 62 6.03 -1.45 3.34
CA LEU A 62 5.72 -2.73 3.99
C LEU A 62 5.98 -2.65 5.51
N ARG A 63 7.12 -2.07 5.90
CA ARG A 63 7.45 -1.86 7.33
C ARG A 63 6.44 -0.99 8.03
N TRP A 64 5.94 0.06 7.37
CA TRP A 64 4.88 0.89 7.94
C TRP A 64 3.63 0.07 8.29
N PHE A 65 3.22 -0.89 7.45
CA PHE A 65 2.11 -1.78 7.80
C PHE A 65 2.42 -2.66 9.01
N VAL A 66 3.62 -3.25 9.08
CA VAL A 66 4.05 -4.03 10.25
C VAL A 66 3.99 -3.17 11.52
N ASP A 67 4.55 -1.97 11.49
CA ASP A 67 4.64 -1.08 12.64
C ASP A 67 3.28 -0.49 13.08
N ASN A 68 2.25 -0.57 12.23
CA ASN A 68 0.92 0.02 12.49
C ASN A 68 -0.22 -1.03 12.57
N GLN A 69 0.13 -2.32 12.59
CA GLN A 69 -0.85 -3.38 12.87
C GLN A 69 -1.38 -3.23 14.29
N GLN A 70 -2.70 -3.34 14.48
CA GLN A 70 -3.30 -3.33 15.82
C GLN A 70 -3.10 -4.70 16.51
N ASP A 71 -3.29 -4.75 17.83
CA ASP A 71 -3.15 -5.99 18.62
C ASP A 71 -4.08 -7.12 18.16
N ASP A 72 -5.21 -6.78 17.53
CA ASP A 72 -6.16 -7.75 16.95
C ASP A 72 -5.79 -8.20 15.52
N GLY A 73 -4.64 -7.77 15.02
CA GLY A 73 -4.12 -8.10 13.70
C GLY A 73 -4.69 -7.26 12.55
N LEU A 74 -5.61 -6.32 12.82
CA LEU A 74 -6.23 -5.49 11.79
C LEU A 74 -5.51 -4.15 11.60
N TRP A 75 -5.84 -3.46 10.51
CA TRP A 75 -5.44 -2.07 10.27
C TRP A 75 -6.63 -1.14 10.27
N ARG A 76 -6.45 0.06 10.84
CA ARG A 76 -7.46 1.13 10.76
C ARG A 76 -7.60 1.62 9.32
N THR A 77 -8.82 1.95 8.94
CA THR A 77 -9.15 2.56 7.63
C THR A 77 -8.70 4.02 7.53
N SER A 78 -8.56 4.69 8.66
CA SER A 78 -8.02 6.05 8.72
C SER A 78 -7.34 6.30 10.06
N TYR A 79 -6.21 6.98 10.00
CA TYR A 79 -5.45 7.41 11.18
C TYR A 79 -5.74 8.87 11.56
N GLU A 80 -6.63 9.56 10.82
CA GLU A 80 -7.05 10.94 11.15
C GLU A 80 -8.19 11.01 12.18
N GLN A 81 -8.93 9.93 12.41
CA GLN A 81 -10.13 9.93 13.24
C GLN A 81 -9.91 9.11 14.51
N THR A 82 -9.11 9.64 15.43
CA THR A 82 -8.86 9.05 16.76
C THR A 82 -9.94 9.41 17.80
N LYS A 83 -11.09 9.97 17.40
CA LYS A 83 -12.11 10.44 18.36
C LYS A 83 -12.91 9.33 19.03
N ARG A 84 -12.93 8.10 18.49
CA ARG A 84 -13.67 6.95 19.06
C ARG A 84 -12.70 5.85 19.46
N ALA A 85 -12.88 5.33 20.67
CA ALA A 85 -12.06 4.25 21.22
C ALA A 85 -12.31 2.91 20.51
N GLN A 86 -13.52 2.69 19.99
CA GLN A 86 -13.96 1.46 19.34
C GLN A 86 -14.56 1.77 17.95
N PRO A 87 -14.23 0.99 16.90
CA PRO A 87 -14.85 1.11 15.60
C PRO A 87 -16.30 0.60 15.63
N SER A 88 -17.18 1.23 14.85
CA SER A 88 -18.52 0.71 14.55
C SER A 88 -18.44 -0.59 13.75
N ALA A 89 -19.54 -1.36 13.70
CA ALA A 89 -19.61 -2.61 12.92
C ALA A 89 -19.23 -2.40 11.44
N LYS A 90 -19.68 -1.30 10.83
CA LYS A 90 -19.34 -0.93 9.46
C LYS A 90 -17.85 -0.61 9.28
N GLU A 91 -17.26 0.10 10.25
CA GLU A 91 -15.81 0.38 10.23
C GLU A 91 -15.01 -0.91 10.40
N ARG A 92 -15.45 -1.80 11.29
CA ARG A 92 -14.84 -3.12 11.50
C ARG A 92 -14.88 -3.96 10.23
N GLU A 93 -16.00 -3.98 9.51
CA GLU A 93 -16.10 -4.65 8.21
C GLU A 93 -15.10 -4.07 7.20
N ALA A 94 -15.00 -2.74 7.10
CA ALA A 94 -14.03 -2.10 6.23
C ALA A 94 -12.57 -2.42 6.63
N MET A 95 -12.28 -2.50 7.93
CA MET A 95 -10.96 -2.93 8.44
C MET A 95 -10.62 -4.36 8.00
N LEU A 96 -11.59 -5.29 8.00
CA LEU A 96 -11.39 -6.66 7.52
C LEU A 96 -11.00 -6.69 6.03
N TRP A 97 -11.71 -5.95 5.19
CA TRP A 97 -11.40 -5.87 3.75
C TRP A 97 -10.04 -5.24 3.47
N VAL A 98 -9.71 -4.16 4.19
CA VAL A 98 -8.39 -3.52 4.10
C VAL A 98 -7.29 -4.50 4.55
N SER A 99 -7.49 -5.21 5.66
CA SER A 99 -6.50 -6.15 6.19
C SER A 99 -6.28 -7.33 5.24
N LEU A 100 -7.34 -7.88 4.64
CA LEU A 100 -7.21 -8.91 3.60
C LEU A 100 -6.39 -8.43 2.41
N ALA A 101 -6.61 -7.20 1.95
CA ALA A 101 -5.85 -6.63 0.85
C ALA A 101 -4.38 -6.40 1.22
N ILE A 102 -4.09 -5.95 2.45
CA ILE A 102 -2.72 -5.84 2.99
C ILE A 102 -2.04 -7.22 3.00
N CYS A 103 -2.71 -8.27 3.48
CA CYS A 103 -2.17 -9.63 3.49
C CYS A 103 -1.85 -10.14 2.08
N ARG A 104 -2.69 -9.85 1.09
CA ARG A 104 -2.42 -10.20 -0.33
C ARG A 104 -1.18 -9.48 -0.86
N VAL A 105 -1.00 -8.21 -0.51
CA VAL A 105 0.22 -7.46 -0.86
C VAL A 105 1.45 -8.10 -0.21
N PHE A 106 1.42 -8.39 1.09
CA PHE A 106 2.51 -9.10 1.77
C PHE A 106 2.83 -10.44 1.11
N GLN A 107 1.81 -11.22 0.77
CA GLN A 107 1.99 -12.51 0.10
C GLN A 107 2.75 -12.35 -1.23
N ARG A 108 2.41 -11.34 -2.05
CA ARG A 108 3.10 -11.10 -3.34
C ARG A 108 4.56 -10.68 -3.16
N PHE A 109 4.88 -9.89 -2.14
CA PHE A 109 6.26 -9.48 -1.85
C PHE A 109 7.07 -10.55 -1.09
N SER A 110 6.41 -11.55 -0.50
CA SER A 110 7.07 -12.66 0.21
C SER A 110 7.26 -13.90 -0.65
N THR A 111 6.45 -14.06 -1.70
CA THR A 111 6.56 -15.21 -2.62
C THR A 111 7.61 -14.88 -3.67
N PRO A 112 8.63 -15.72 -3.87
CA PRO A 112 9.57 -15.55 -4.97
C PRO A 112 8.81 -15.49 -6.29
N GLN A 113 8.98 -14.43 -7.07
CA GLN A 113 8.42 -14.40 -8.42
C GLN A 113 9.00 -15.58 -9.21
N PRO A 114 8.18 -16.40 -9.89
CA PRO A 114 8.70 -17.40 -10.79
C PRO A 114 9.56 -16.68 -11.85
N LEU A 115 10.72 -17.25 -12.17
CA LEU A 115 11.62 -16.75 -13.21
C LEU A 115 10.84 -16.68 -14.54
N GLY A 116 10.25 -15.52 -14.82
CA GLY A 116 9.77 -15.18 -16.14
C GLY A 116 10.99 -14.98 -17.02
N GLU A 117 11.05 -15.78 -18.09
CA GLU A 117 12.12 -15.83 -19.09
C GLU A 117 12.76 -14.46 -19.31
N GLN A 118 14.06 -14.39 -19.03
CA GLN A 118 14.90 -13.34 -19.55
C GLN A 118 14.82 -13.43 -21.07
N GLN A 119 14.01 -12.57 -21.69
CA GLN A 119 14.07 -12.39 -23.13
C GLN A 119 15.47 -11.93 -23.48
N SER A 120 16.17 -12.84 -24.14
CA SER A 120 17.42 -12.67 -24.86
C SER A 120 17.47 -11.32 -25.58
N THR A 121 18.20 -10.37 -25.01
CA THR A 121 18.87 -9.35 -25.82
C THR A 121 20.16 -9.99 -26.31
N GLY A 122 20.11 -10.58 -27.50
CA GLY A 122 21.24 -11.29 -28.07
C GLY A 122 21.11 -11.54 -29.56
N SER A 123 21.19 -10.47 -30.36
CA SER A 123 22.11 -10.30 -31.51
C SER A 123 21.70 -9.09 -32.34
#